data_AF-A0A0F5VKH0-F1
#
_entry.id   AF-A0A0F5VKH0-F1
#
_cell.length_a   1.000
_cell.length_b   1.000
_cell.length_c   1.000
_cell.angle_alpha   90.00
_cell.angle_beta   90.00
_cell.angle_gamma   90.00
#
_symmetry.space_group_name_H-M   'P 1'
#
loop_
_entity.id
_entity.type
_entity.pdbx_description
1 polymer ?
#
loop_
_entity_poly.entity_id
_entity_poly.type
_entity_poly.pdbx_seq_one_letter_code
_entity_poly.pdbx_strand_id
1 'polypeptide(L)'
;QHIYQHTVRGDLANTAYIRDVTALGAEVRTTDQLVDRMIIYDREIVFLPEQGVEGRPPGAIVVREPTLVAFLCKLYDHLWLQATPFEPDGEEHTDISDDVKWAIVKLMAQGYKDEMVAR
;
A
#
# COMPACT_ATOMS: atom_id res chain seq x y z
N GLN A 1 -10.33 -7.24 -1.98
CA GLN A 1 -8.91 -7.29 -1.60
C GLN A 1 -8.34 -5.89 -1.73
N HIS A 2 -7.71 -5.37 -0.67
CA HIS A 2 -7.13 -4.03 -0.65
C HIS A 2 -5.73 -4.04 -0.01
N ILE A 3 -4.78 -3.36 -0.66
CA ILE A 3 -3.43 -3.16 -0.13
C ILE A 3 -3.30 -1.68 0.27
N TYR A 4 -2.93 -1.43 1.51
CA TYR A 4 -2.63 -0.10 2.05
C TYR A 4 -1.17 0.00 2.48
N GLN A 5 -0.71 1.21 2.76
CA GLN A 5 0.57 1.40 3.43
C GLN A 5 0.43 1.16 4.94
N HIS A 6 1.47 0.67 5.63
CA HIS A 6 1.45 0.45 7.09
C HIS A 6 1.08 1.69 7.90
N THR A 7 1.32 2.90 7.36
CA THR A 7 0.95 4.17 7.99
C THR A 7 -0.54 4.27 8.32
N VAL A 8 -1.41 3.55 7.59
CA VAL A 8 -2.85 3.50 7.85
C VAL A 8 -3.19 2.86 9.20
N ARG A 9 -2.33 1.99 9.74
CA ARG A 9 -2.55 1.33 11.04
C ARG A 9 -2.61 2.35 12.21
N GLY A 10 -1.99 3.52 12.07
CA GLY A 10 -2.02 4.59 13.06
C GLY A 10 -3.12 5.64 12.86
N ASP A 11 -3.88 5.57 11.76
CA ASP A 11 -4.95 6.51 11.46
C ASP A 11 -6.31 5.92 11.87
N LEU A 12 -6.92 6.51 12.89
CA LEU A 12 -8.20 6.06 13.44
C LEU A 12 -9.34 6.09 12.43
N ALA A 13 -9.36 7.08 11.52
CA ALA A 13 -10.42 7.21 10.53
C ALA A 13 -10.32 6.08 9.48
N ASN A 14 -9.11 5.83 8.98
CA ASN A 14 -8.88 4.75 8.04
C ASN A 14 -9.06 3.37 8.69
N THR A 15 -8.66 3.20 9.95
CA THR A 15 -8.86 1.94 10.70
C THR A 15 -10.34 1.64 10.92
N ALA A 16 -11.15 2.65 11.26
CA ALA A 16 -12.61 2.49 11.39
C ALA A 16 -13.24 2.07 10.05
N TYR A 17 -12.87 2.72 8.95
CA TYR A 17 -13.33 2.34 7.61
C TYR A 17 -12.92 0.91 7.25
N ILE A 18 -11.65 0.54 7.51
CA ILE A 18 -11.14 -0.80 7.23
C ILE A 18 -11.91 -1.85 8.03
N ARG A 19 -12.23 -1.59 9.30
CA ARG A 19 -13.06 -2.47 10.11
C ARG A 19 -14.43 -2.69 9.48
N ASP A 20 -15.10 -1.63 9.05
CA ASP A 20 -16.43 -1.71 8.48
C ASP A 20 -16.44 -2.52 7.16
N VAL A 21 -15.45 -2.30 6.27
CA VAL A 21 -15.37 -3.09 5.03
C VAL A 21 -14.93 -4.53 5.26
N THR A 22 -14.08 -4.77 6.26
CA THR A 22 -13.65 -6.12 6.63
C THR A 22 -14.81 -6.94 7.18
N ALA A 23 -15.69 -6.32 7.97
CA ALA A 23 -16.93 -6.93 8.44
C ALA A 23 -17.88 -7.31 7.29
N LEU A 24 -17.78 -6.64 6.13
CA LEU A 24 -18.50 -6.97 4.91
C LEU A 24 -17.79 -8.00 4.03
N GLY A 25 -16.69 -8.59 4.51
CA GLY A 25 -15.92 -9.63 3.82
C GLY A 25 -14.77 -9.11 2.95
N ALA A 26 -14.42 -7.82 3.05
CA ALA A 26 -13.24 -7.31 2.36
C ALA A 26 -11.95 -7.77 3.06
N GLU A 27 -11.05 -8.40 2.32
CA GLU A 27 -9.70 -8.67 2.80
C GLU A 27 -8.83 -7.42 2.66
N VAL A 28 -8.12 -7.06 3.73
CA VAL A 28 -7.19 -5.92 3.76
C VAL A 28 -5.81 -6.38 4.21
N ARG A 29 -4.80 -5.92 3.47
CA ARG A 29 -3.38 -6.13 3.76
C ARG A 29 -2.63 -4.80 3.73
N THR A 30 -1.48 -4.75 4.38
CA THR A 30 -0.62 -3.56 4.46
C THR A 30 0.80 -3.86 4.05
N THR A 31 1.50 -2.89 3.48
CA THR A 31 2.91 -2.97 3.03
C THR A 31 3.70 -1.72 3.45
N ASP A 32 5.03 -1.81 3.54
CA ASP A 32 5.91 -0.69 3.92
C ASP A 32 5.93 0.41 2.86
N GLN A 33 5.96 -0.02 1.60
CA GLN A 33 5.95 0.84 0.42
C GLN A 33 4.88 0.37 -0.54
N LEU A 34 3.94 1.27 -0.81
CA LEU A 34 3.01 1.14 -1.91
C LEU A 34 3.46 2.11 -3.00
N VAL A 35 3.65 1.59 -4.22
CA VAL A 35 4.08 2.43 -5.36
C VAL A 35 2.99 3.45 -5.69
N ASP A 36 1.76 2.97 -5.87
CA ASP A 36 0.56 3.78 -6.09
C ASP A 36 -0.71 2.93 -5.95
N ARG A 37 -1.85 3.58 -5.80
CA ARG A 37 -3.14 2.88 -5.71
C ARG A 37 -3.55 2.33 -7.08
N MET A 38 -3.71 1.02 -7.17
CA MET A 38 -4.27 0.34 -8.34
C MET A 38 -5.64 -0.25 -8.00
N ILE A 39 -6.64 0.01 -8.83
CA ILE A 39 -8.00 -0.51 -8.64
C ILE A 39 -8.37 -1.38 -9.85
N ILE A 40 -8.64 -2.66 -9.60
CA ILE A 40 -8.94 -3.65 -10.64
C ILE A 40 -10.41 -4.06 -10.50
N TYR A 41 -11.16 -3.98 -11.59
CA TYR A 41 -12.54 -4.47 -11.68
C TYR A 41 -12.62 -5.62 -12.67
N ASP A 42 -13.25 -6.71 -12.24
CA ASP A 42 -13.53 -7.93 -13.02
C ASP A 42 -12.34 -8.55 -13.73
N ARG A 43 -11.11 -8.14 -13.39
CA ARG A 43 -9.87 -8.44 -14.13
C ARG A 43 -9.95 -8.05 -15.62
N GLU A 44 -10.77 -7.05 -15.94
CA GLU A 44 -10.98 -6.50 -17.29
C GLU A 44 -10.61 -5.02 -17.39
N ILE A 45 -10.66 -4.29 -16.26
CA ILE A 45 -10.41 -2.85 -16.21
C ILE A 45 -9.49 -2.55 -15.03
N VAL A 46 -8.47 -1.73 -15.28
CA VAL A 46 -7.59 -1.22 -14.23
C VAL A 46 -7.58 0.31 -14.23
N PHE A 47 -7.77 0.91 -13.05
CA PHE A 47 -7.59 2.34 -12.82
C PHE A 47 -6.25 2.57 -12.15
N LEU A 48 -5.47 3.49 -12.71
CA LEU A 48 -4.19 3.94 -12.16
C LEU A 48 -4.22 5.46 -12.02
N PRO A 49 -3.71 6.04 -10.92
CA PRO A 49 -3.60 7.48 -10.78
C PRO A 49 -2.65 8.03 -11.85
N GLU A 50 -3.01 9.17 -12.44
CA GLU A 50 -2.07 9.97 -13.20
C GLU A 50 -1.23 10.74 -12.18
N GLN A 51 0.03 10.32 -12.00
CA GLN A 51 0.98 11.03 -11.14
C GLN A 51 1.15 12.45 -11.66
N GLY A 52 1.05 13.43 -10.74
CA GLY A 52 0.94 14.84 -11.04
C GLY A 52 2.04 15.33 -11.98
N VAL A 53 1.71 15.42 -13.27
CA VAL A 53 2.51 16.17 -14.23
C VAL A 53 2.34 17.64 -13.88
N GLU A 54 3.44 18.34 -13.65
CA GLU A 54 3.44 19.74 -13.23
C GLU A 54 2.51 20.57 -14.14
N GLY A 55 1.52 21.25 -13.55
CA GLY A 55 0.52 22.03 -14.28
C GLY A 55 -0.73 21.26 -14.76
N ARG A 56 -0.91 19.98 -14.39
CA ARG A 56 -2.16 19.23 -14.64
C ARG A 56 -2.89 18.88 -13.32
N PRO A 57 -4.23 18.91 -13.32
CA PRO A 57 -5.00 18.42 -12.18
C PRO A 57 -4.78 16.90 -11.99
N PRO A 58 -4.91 16.37 -10.76
CA PRO A 58 -4.83 14.94 -10.51
C PRO A 58 -5.86 14.19 -11.35
N GLY A 59 -5.41 13.15 -12.03
CA GLY A 59 -6.24 12.34 -12.93
C GLY A 59 -6.13 10.86 -12.63
N ALA A 60 -6.82 10.06 -13.45
CA ALA A 60 -6.64 8.62 -13.48
C ALA A 60 -6.73 8.13 -14.93
N ILE A 61 -5.90 7.15 -15.26
CA ILE A 61 -6.00 6.43 -16.53
C ILE A 61 -6.83 5.17 -16.34
N VAL A 62 -7.59 4.83 -17.39
CA VAL A 62 -8.38 3.60 -17.46
C VAL A 62 -7.72 2.67 -18.48
N VAL A 63 -7.23 1.54 -18.00
CA VAL A 63 -6.59 0.51 -18.83
C VAL A 63 -7.61 -0.60 -19.11
N ARG A 64 -7.83 -0.88 -20.39
CA ARG A 64 -8.74 -1.94 -20.89
C ARG A 64 -8.06 -2.90 -21.87
N GLU A 65 -6.79 -2.69 -22.19
CA GLU A 65 -6.06 -3.56 -23.10
C GLU A 65 -5.79 -4.90 -22.39
N PRO A 66 -6.27 -6.04 -22.93
CA PRO A 66 -6.27 -7.31 -22.20
C PRO A 66 -4.89 -7.78 -21.72
N THR A 67 -3.84 -7.56 -22.51
CA THR A 67 -2.48 -7.99 -22.18
C THR A 67 -1.95 -7.20 -20.98
N LEU A 68 -2.14 -5.89 -20.98
CA LEU A 68 -1.71 -4.99 -19.91
C LEU A 68 -2.55 -5.20 -18.65
N VAL A 69 -3.87 -5.39 -18.78
CA VAL A 69 -4.72 -5.75 -17.64
C VAL A 69 -4.25 -7.06 -17.01
N ALA A 70 -3.96 -8.09 -17.81
CA ALA A 70 -3.46 -9.36 -17.30
C ALA A 70 -2.11 -9.22 -16.59
N PHE A 71 -1.21 -8.39 -17.12
CA PHE A 71 0.06 -8.07 -16.48
C PHE A 71 -0.13 -7.36 -15.14
N LEU A 72 -0.97 -6.32 -15.10
CA LEU A 72 -1.27 -5.55 -13.90
C LEU A 72 -1.96 -6.39 -12.82
N CYS A 73 -2.84 -7.32 -13.22
CA CYS A 73 -3.42 -8.29 -12.29
C CYS A 73 -2.33 -9.17 -11.66
N LYS A 74 -1.39 -9.71 -12.44
CA LYS A 74 -0.28 -10.52 -11.92
C LYS A 74 0.62 -9.71 -10.97
N LEU A 75 0.87 -8.45 -11.29
CA LEU A 75 1.62 -7.55 -10.41
C LEU A 75 0.86 -7.32 -9.09
N TYR A 76 -0.45 -7.10 -9.15
CA TYR A 76 -1.28 -7.00 -7.95
C TYR A 76 -1.22 -8.26 -7.10
N ASP A 77 -1.38 -9.43 -7.73
CA ASP A 77 -1.34 -10.73 -7.05
C ASP A 77 0.03 -10.95 -6.37
N HIS A 78 1.13 -10.48 -6.98
CA HIS A 78 2.47 -10.50 -6.38
C HIS A 78 2.59 -9.58 -5.16
N LEU A 79 2.12 -8.35 -5.27
CA LEU A 79 2.11 -7.39 -4.16
C LEU A 79 1.23 -7.89 -3.00
N TRP A 80 0.09 -8.51 -3.33
CA TRP A 80 -0.83 -9.09 -2.36
C TRP A 80 -0.17 -10.18 -1.52
N LEU A 81 0.61 -11.06 -2.17
CA LEU A 81 1.32 -12.15 -1.49
C LEU A 81 2.39 -11.64 -0.52
N GLN A 82 3.03 -10.50 -0.83
CA GLN A 82 4.07 -9.88 0.00
C GLN A 82 3.51 -9.02 1.14
N ALA A 83 2.28 -8.51 1.00
CA ALA A 83 1.66 -7.66 2.01
C ALA A 83 1.20 -8.45 3.24
N THR A 84 1.27 -7.82 4.41
CA THR A 84 0.89 -8.41 5.69
C THR A 84 -0.62 -8.23 5.94
N PRO A 85 -1.36 -9.28 6.33
CA PRO A 85 -2.74 -9.15 6.79
C PRO A 85 -2.91 -8.02 7.81
N PHE A 86 -3.99 -7.27 7.68
CA PHE A 86 -4.33 -6.24 8.65
C PHE A 86 -5.72 -6.51 9.21
N GLU A 87 -5.74 -6.88 10.49
CA GLU A 87 -6.95 -7.14 11.27
C GLU A 87 -7.14 -5.99 12.25
N PRO A 88 -8.08 -5.06 12.01
CA PRO A 88 -8.23 -3.86 12.84
C PRO A 88 -8.69 -4.16 14.28
N ASP A 89 -9.30 -5.32 14.52
CA ASP A 89 -9.74 -5.77 15.84
C ASP A 89 -8.86 -6.93 16.40
N GLY A 90 -7.79 -7.30 15.69
CA GLY A 90 -6.85 -8.33 16.15
C GLY A 90 -5.91 -7.78 17.24
N GLU A 91 -5.47 -8.64 18.17
CA GLU A 91 -4.41 -8.25 19.12
C GLU A 91 -3.18 -7.79 18.33
N GLU A 92 -2.70 -6.57 18.58
CA GLU A 92 -1.51 -5.98 17.97
C GLU A 92 -0.29 -6.92 18.13
N HIS A 93 -0.13 -7.87 17.21
CA HIS A 93 1.05 -8.71 17.17
C HIS A 93 2.18 -7.88 16.59
N THR A 94 2.88 -7.15 17.47
CA THR A 94 4.33 -6.82 17.46
C THR A 94 5.01 -6.47 16.12
N ASP A 95 4.32 -6.08 15.06
CA ASP A 95 4.94 -5.78 13.75
C ASP A 95 5.57 -4.39 13.71
N ILE A 96 5.14 -3.47 14.59
CA ILE A 96 5.66 -2.09 14.67
C ILE A 96 7.19 -2.11 14.88
N SER A 97 7.71 -3.10 15.61
CA SER A 97 9.15 -3.21 15.87
C SER A 97 9.94 -3.56 14.61
N ASP A 98 9.38 -4.42 13.75
CA ASP A 98 10.08 -4.90 12.56
C ASP A 98 9.95 -3.91 11.40
N ASP A 99 8.84 -3.18 11.29
CA ASP A 99 8.67 -2.07 10.36
C ASP A 99 9.66 -0.92 10.65
N VAL A 100 9.86 -0.57 11.94
CA VAL A 100 10.85 0.44 12.35
C VAL A 100 12.27 -0.05 12.05
N LYS A 101 12.59 -1.32 12.34
CA LYS A 101 13.90 -1.89 12.01
C LYS A 101 14.16 -1.89 10.50
N TRP A 102 13.16 -2.24 9.69
CA TRP A 102 13.29 -2.23 8.23
C TRP A 102 13.42 -0.82 7.65
N ALA A 103 12.68 0.15 8.18
CA ALA A 103 12.85 1.55 7.83
C ALA A 103 14.27 2.05 8.13
N ILE A 104 14.83 1.68 9.29
CA ILE A 104 16.22 1.99 9.66
C ILE A 104 17.21 1.31 8.70
N VAL A 105 17.03 0.02 8.38
CA VAL A 105 17.89 -0.69 7.42
C VAL A 105 17.84 -0.03 6.03
N LYS A 106 16.66 0.40 5.59
CA LYS A 106 16.47 1.09 4.31
C LYS A 106 17.14 2.47 4.29
N LEU A 107 17.03 3.23 5.39
CA LEU A 107 17.76 4.49 5.58
C LEU A 107 19.28 4.30 5.58
N MET A 108 19.77 3.23 6.23
CA MET A 108 21.19 2.87 6.22
C MET A 108 21.67 2.47 4.81
N ALA A 109 20.86 1.71 4.06
CA ALA A 109 21.17 1.29 2.70
C ALA A 109 21.15 2.46 1.69
N GLN A 110 20.36 3.51 1.96
CA GLN A 110 20.33 4.75 1.17
C GLN A 110 21.52 5.69 1.48
N GLY A 111 22.42 5.31 2.38
CA GLY A 111 23.69 6.01 2.58
C GLY A 111 23.64 7.18 3.57
N TYR A 112 22.58 7.30 4.38
CA TYR A 112 22.56 8.24 5.51
C TYR A 112 23.47 7.75 6.64
N LYS A 113 24.79 7.89 6.45
CA LYS A 113 25.75 7.85 7.55
C LYS A 113 25.65 9.17 8.32
N ASP A 114 25.06 9.11 9.50
CA ASP A 114 25.56 9.79 10.71
C ASP A 114 26.02 11.26 10.56
N GLU A 115 25.17 12.12 10.01
CA GLU A 115 25.29 13.58 10.18
C GLU A 115 24.04 14.14 10.88
N MET A 116 23.74 13.68 12.10
CA MET A 116 22.96 14.50 13.02
C MET A 116 23.18 14.11 14.49
N VAL A 117 24.44 13.99 14.90
CA VAL A 117 24.81 14.20 16.32
C VAL A 117 25.36 15.62 16.45
N ALA A 118 24.46 16.60 16.59
CA ALA A 118 24.69 17.87 17.29
C ALA A 118 23.46 18.81 17.17
N ARG A 119 22.45 18.62 18.03
CA ARG A 119 22.01 19.61 19.05
C ARG A 119 20.72 19.16 19.72
#